data_AF-A0A1H1GDA7-F1
#
_entry.id   AF-A0A1H1GDA7-F1
#
_cell.length_a   1.000
_cell.length_b   1.000
_cell.length_c   1.000
_cell.angle_alpha   90.00
_cell.angle_beta   90.00
_cell.angle_gamma   90.00
#
_symmetry.space_group_name_H-M   'P 1'
#
loop_
_entity.id
_entity.type
_entity.pdbx_description
1 polymer ?
#
loop_
_entity_poly.entity_id
_entity_poly.type
_entity_poly.pdbx_seq_one_letter_code
_entity_poly.pdbx_strand_id
1 'polypeptide(L)'
;MAVLPNPRHERGERESVATKKAAKAHSIDRLWVLARLVDNVNRAMQGKKVTARGAPTGEYRYDGSVANRALELIGKELGMFVERNENTAVQHVISDEPLTPEQWKERYVRKDN
;
A
#
# COMPACT_ATOMS: atom_id res chain seq x y z
N MET A 1 21.71 30.44 10.31
CA MET A 1 21.56 29.80 8.99
C MET A 1 20.13 29.25 8.91
N ALA A 2 19.25 29.83 8.09
CA ALA A 2 17.85 29.42 8.02
C ALA A 2 17.73 28.16 7.14
N VAL A 3 17.22 27.06 7.71
CA VAL A 3 16.91 25.83 6.97
C VAL A 3 15.72 26.14 6.07
N LEU A 4 15.93 26.15 4.76
CA LEU A 4 14.83 26.33 3.79
C LEU A 4 13.92 25.09 3.86
N PRO A 5 12.58 25.27 3.91
CA PRO A 5 11.65 24.15 4.00
C PRO A 5 11.72 23.25 2.76
N ASN A 6 11.65 21.93 2.97
CA ASN A 6 11.73 20.93 1.91
C ASN A 6 10.45 20.94 1.05
N PRO A 7 10.51 21.30 -0.26
CA PRO A 7 9.33 21.48 -1.10
C PRO A 7 8.50 20.21 -1.32
N ARG A 8 9.03 19.02 -1.02
CA ARG A 8 8.24 17.77 -1.04
C ARG A 8 7.24 17.66 0.11
N HIS A 9 7.59 18.18 1.29
CA HIS A 9 6.68 18.18 2.45
C HIS A 9 5.51 19.14 2.24
N GLU A 10 5.80 20.36 1.79
CA GLU A 10 4.76 21.38 1.54
C GLU A 10 3.73 20.92 0.49
N ARG A 11 4.18 20.17 -0.52
CA ARG A 11 3.28 19.60 -1.53
C ARG A 11 2.33 18.56 -0.92
N GLY A 12 2.87 17.61 -0.15
CA GLY A 12 2.06 16.57 0.50
C GLY A 12 1.05 17.13 1.50
N GLU A 13 1.41 18.19 2.22
CA GLU A 13 0.48 18.89 3.12
C GLU A 13 -0.66 19.57 2.37
N ARG A 14 -0.35 20.29 1.28
CA ARG A 14 -1.37 20.95 0.44
C ARG A 14 -2.32 19.93 -0.19
N GLU A 15 -1.80 18.82 -0.69
CA GLU A 15 -2.59 17.71 -1.26
C GLU A 15 -3.50 17.05 -0.22
N SER A 16 -2.99 16.83 1.00
CA SER A 16 -3.77 16.30 2.13
C SER A 16 -4.91 17.23 2.53
N VAL A 17 -4.66 18.54 2.60
CA VAL A 17 -5.68 19.55 2.91
C VAL A 17 -6.75 19.62 1.81
N ALA A 18 -6.35 19.63 0.54
CA ALA A 18 -7.28 19.62 -0.60
C ALA A 18 -8.18 18.38 -0.59
N THR A 19 -7.59 17.21 -0.34
CA THR A 19 -8.31 15.93 -0.26
C THR A 19 -9.32 15.92 0.88
N LYS A 20 -8.93 16.38 2.08
CA LYS A 20 -9.85 16.48 3.23
C LYS A 20 -11.00 17.45 2.97
N LYS A 21 -10.72 18.58 2.29
CA LYS A 21 -11.75 19.56 1.95
C LYS A 21 -12.77 19.00 0.95
N ALA A 22 -12.31 18.30 -0.08
CA ALA A 22 -13.18 17.64 -1.06
C ALA A 22 -14.04 16.54 -0.42
N ALA A 23 -13.45 15.68 0.43
CA ALA A 23 -14.18 14.64 1.14
C ALA A 23 -15.30 15.23 2.03
N LYS A 24 -14.99 16.32 2.77
CA LYS A 24 -15.97 17.03 3.59
C LYS A 24 -17.09 17.65 2.75
N ALA A 25 -16.79 18.25 1.60
CA ALA A 25 -17.79 18.83 0.71
C ALA A 25 -18.78 17.78 0.19
N HIS A 26 -18.34 16.53 0.04
CA HIS A 26 -19.17 15.42 -0.41
C HIS A 26 -19.72 14.55 0.74
N SER A 27 -19.57 14.97 2.00
CA SER A 27 -19.98 14.19 3.19
C SER A 27 -19.41 12.76 3.20
N ILE A 28 -18.20 12.59 2.67
CA ILE A 28 -17.48 11.32 2.67
C ILE A 28 -16.62 11.30 3.94
N ASP A 29 -17.02 10.47 4.89
CA ASP A 29 -16.25 10.17 6.09
C ASP A 29 -15.85 8.68 6.15
N ARG A 30 -15.06 8.32 7.17
CA ARG A 30 -14.58 6.95 7.37
C ARG A 30 -15.73 5.94 7.50
N LEU A 31 -16.77 6.30 8.25
CA LEU A 31 -17.91 5.41 8.50
C LEU A 31 -18.68 5.18 7.19
N TRP A 32 -18.88 6.23 6.40
CA TRP A 32 -19.52 6.16 5.10
C TRP A 32 -18.75 5.25 4.14
N VAL A 33 -17.42 5.37 4.06
CA VAL A 33 -16.60 4.50 3.20
C VAL A 33 -16.72 3.04 3.63
N LEU A 34 -16.63 2.75 4.92
CA LEU A 34 -16.80 1.39 5.44
C LEU A 34 -18.20 0.83 5.15
N ALA A 35 -19.25 1.63 5.35
CA ALA A 35 -20.62 1.23 5.01
C ALA A 35 -20.76 0.90 3.52
N ARG A 36 -20.15 1.70 2.64
CA ARG A 36 -20.15 1.44 1.18
C ARG A 36 -19.37 0.18 0.81
N LEU A 37 -18.26 -0.12 1.49
CA LEU A 37 -17.53 -1.37 1.27
C LEU A 37 -18.35 -2.59 1.71
N VAL A 38 -19.06 -2.51 2.85
CA VAL A 38 -19.98 -3.57 3.30
C VAL A 38 -21.12 -3.77 2.29
N ASP A 39 -21.76 -2.69 1.83
CA ASP A 39 -22.78 -2.76 0.78
C ASP A 39 -22.25 -3.45 -0.48
N ASN A 40 -21.01 -3.14 -0.86
CA ASN A 40 -20.37 -3.69 -2.05
C ASN A 40 -20.08 -5.20 -1.90
N VAL A 41 -19.61 -5.65 -0.74
CA VAL A 41 -19.46 -7.08 -0.43
C VAL A 41 -20.81 -7.77 -0.57
N ASN A 42 -21.84 -7.25 0.09
CA ASN A 42 -23.18 -7.85 0.07
C ASN A 42 -23.73 -7.98 -1.36
N ARG A 43 -23.57 -6.95 -2.20
CA ARG A 43 -24.00 -6.98 -3.61
C ARG A 43 -23.16 -7.92 -4.46
N ALA A 44 -21.84 -7.93 -4.26
CA ALA A 44 -20.93 -8.80 -5.00
C ALA A 44 -21.21 -10.28 -4.69
N MET A 45 -21.61 -10.60 -3.46
CA MET A 45 -21.97 -11.95 -3.03
C MET A 45 -23.36 -12.41 -3.48
N GLN A 46 -24.19 -11.53 -4.06
CA GLN A 46 -25.48 -11.93 -4.63
C GLN A 46 -25.25 -12.86 -5.84
N GLY A 47 -25.90 -14.03 -5.82
CA GLY A 47 -25.85 -14.98 -6.91
C GLY A 47 -26.47 -14.41 -8.19
N LYS A 48 -25.66 -14.24 -9.23
CA LYS A 48 -26.08 -13.85 -10.58
C LYS A 48 -26.16 -15.09 -11.46
N LYS A 49 -27.28 -15.26 -12.17
CA LYS A 49 -27.44 -16.34 -13.15
C LYS A 49 -26.36 -16.26 -14.20
N VAL A 50 -25.73 -17.39 -14.49
CA VAL A 50 -24.84 -17.52 -15.63
C VAL A 50 -25.69 -17.73 -16.88
N THR A 51 -25.39 -16.97 -17.93
CA THR A 51 -26.05 -17.11 -19.22
C THR A 51 -25.03 -17.53 -20.26
N ALA A 52 -25.37 -18.55 -21.05
CA ALA A 52 -24.62 -18.95 -22.24
C ALA A 52 -25.50 -18.69 -23.46
N ARG A 53 -24.99 -17.92 -24.44
CA ARG A 53 -25.71 -17.59 -25.68
C ARG A 53 -27.12 -17.02 -25.44
N GLY A 54 -27.28 -16.22 -24.38
CA GLY A 54 -28.56 -15.60 -24.01
C GLY A 54 -29.53 -16.49 -23.21
N ALA A 55 -29.22 -17.77 -22.99
CA ALA A 55 -30.02 -18.68 -22.18
C ALA A 55 -29.39 -18.92 -20.79
N PRO A 56 -30.18 -19.02 -19.71
CA PRO A 56 -29.67 -19.41 -18.40
C PRO A 56 -29.09 -20.82 -18.42
N THR A 57 -27.94 -21.04 -17.77
CA THR A 57 -27.31 -22.37 -17.67
C THR A 57 -27.78 -23.17 -16.45
N GLY A 58 -28.51 -22.53 -15.53
CA GLY A 58 -28.84 -23.11 -14.22
C GLY A 58 -27.78 -22.87 -13.16
N GLU A 59 -26.58 -22.44 -13.55
CA GLU A 59 -25.50 -22.09 -12.64
C GLU A 59 -25.62 -20.63 -12.16
N TYR A 60 -25.11 -20.39 -10.95
CA TYR A 60 -25.03 -19.06 -10.35
C TYR A 60 -23.58 -18.74 -10.02
N ARG A 61 -23.18 -17.50 -10.29
CA ARG A 61 -21.87 -16.95 -9.92
C ARG A 61 -22.04 -15.68 -9.11
N TYR A 62 -21.05 -15.38 -8.28
CA TYR A 62 -20.95 -14.11 -7.57
C TYR A 62 -19.64 -13.41 -7.98
N ASP A 63 -19.51 -12.12 -7.68
CA ASP A 63 -18.35 -11.31 -8.00
C ASP A 63 -17.26 -11.43 -6.91
N GLY A 64 -16.62 -12.58 -6.84
CA GLY A 64 -15.66 -12.89 -5.77
C GLY A 64 -14.47 -11.96 -5.68
N SER A 65 -13.96 -11.44 -6.81
CA SER A 65 -12.86 -10.47 -6.83
C SER A 65 -13.25 -9.15 -6.18
N VAL A 66 -14.47 -8.66 -6.45
CA VAL A 66 -15.01 -7.43 -5.88
C VAL A 66 -15.24 -7.60 -4.37
N ALA A 67 -15.83 -8.72 -3.97
CA ALA A 67 -16.04 -9.05 -2.56
C ALA A 67 -14.72 -9.10 -1.79
N ASN A 68 -13.73 -9.83 -2.32
CA ASN A 68 -12.42 -9.99 -1.68
C ASN A 68 -11.69 -8.65 -1.56
N ARG A 69 -11.72 -7.81 -2.61
CA ARG A 69 -11.07 -6.49 -2.54
C ARG A 69 -11.72 -5.58 -1.50
N ALA A 70 -13.05 -5.59 -1.40
CA ALA A 70 -13.74 -4.79 -0.39
C ALA A 70 -13.45 -5.29 1.03
N LEU A 71 -13.43 -6.61 1.25
CA LEU A 71 -13.02 -7.21 2.53
C LEU A 71 -11.56 -6.91 2.87
N GLU A 72 -10.66 -6.92 1.89
CA GLU A 72 -9.25 -6.56 2.07
C GLU A 72 -9.12 -5.12 2.61
N LEU A 73 -9.81 -4.17 1.99
CA LEU A 73 -9.76 -2.76 2.39
C LEU A 73 -10.35 -2.54 3.80
N ILE A 74 -11.46 -3.22 4.12
CA ILE A 74 -12.03 -3.20 5.48
C ILE A 74 -11.01 -3.76 6.48
N GLY A 75 -10.42 -4.93 6.20
CA GLY A 75 -9.46 -5.56 7.10
C GLY A 75 -8.19 -4.72 7.30
N LYS A 76 -7.69 -4.05 6.26
CA LYS A 76 -6.58 -3.08 6.38
C LYS A 76 -6.94 -1.90 7.28
N GLU A 77 -8.12 -1.34 7.10
CA GLU A 77 -8.62 -0.21 7.90
C GLU A 77 -8.85 -0.59 9.38
N LEU A 78 -9.13 -1.87 9.65
CA LEU A 78 -9.27 -2.41 11.00
C LEU A 78 -7.96 -2.95 11.59
N GLY A 79 -6.84 -2.90 10.85
CA GLY A 79 -5.55 -3.43 11.29
C GLY A 79 -5.50 -4.95 11.39
N MET A 80 -6.37 -5.67 10.67
CA MET A 80 -6.45 -7.15 10.69
C MET A 80 -5.33 -7.81 9.89
N PHE A 81 -4.74 -7.10 8.92
CA PHE A 81 -3.64 -7.61 8.10
C PHE A 81 -2.33 -6.96 8.52
N VAL A 82 -1.35 -7.79 8.88
CA VAL A 82 0.00 -7.36 9.22
C VAL A 82 0.85 -7.42 7.95
N GLU A 83 1.27 -6.28 7.44
CA GLU A 83 2.29 -6.21 6.39
C GLU A 83 3.67 -6.37 7.02
N ARG A 84 4.31 -7.52 6.77
CA ARG A 84 5.69 -7.78 7.19
C ARG A 84 6.62 -7.41 6.04
N ASN A 85 7.48 -6.42 6.26
CA ASN A 85 8.57 -6.11 5.35
C ASN A 85 9.83 -6.83 5.82
N GLU A 86 10.40 -7.69 4.97
CA GLU A 86 11.68 -8.35 5.21
C GLU A 86 12.89 -7.47 4.85
N ASN A 87 12.65 -6.18 4.58
CA ASN A 87 13.69 -5.29 4.07
C ASN A 87 14.66 -4.91 5.19
N THR A 88 15.75 -5.68 5.32
CA THR A 88 16.91 -5.28 6.11
C THR A 88 17.66 -4.23 5.30
N ALA A 89 17.39 -2.95 5.54
CA ALA A 89 18.20 -1.90 4.96
C ALA A 89 19.62 -2.03 5.52
N VAL A 90 20.51 -2.66 4.77
CA VAL A 90 21.94 -2.68 5.09
C VAL A 90 22.44 -1.26 4.83
N GLN A 91 22.54 -0.46 5.89
CA GLN A 91 23.27 0.79 5.80
C GLN A 91 24.74 0.45 5.61
N HIS A 92 25.20 0.44 4.36
CA HIS A 92 26.61 0.58 4.08
C HIS A 92 26.97 2.01 4.47
N VAL A 93 27.46 2.16 5.70
CA VAL A 93 28.15 3.39 6.12
C VAL A 93 29.43 3.42 5.29
N ILE A 94 29.34 4.02 4.10
CA ILE A 94 30.51 4.35 3.30
C ILE A 94 31.15 5.52 4.05
N SER A 95 32.25 5.25 4.76
CA SER A 95 33.06 6.30 5.37
C SER A 95 33.62 7.20 4.26
N ASP A 96 33.57 8.51 4.47
CA ASP A 96 34.25 9.48 3.59
C ASP A 96 35.78 9.40 3.74
N GLU A 97 36.27 8.75 4.79
CA GLU A 97 37.70 8.48 4.97
C GLU A 97 38.10 7.21 4.18
N PRO A 98 39.02 7.33 3.21
CA PRO A 98 39.51 6.17 2.49
C PRO A 98 40.27 5.24 3.45
N LEU A 99 40.15 3.93 3.22
CA LEU A 99 40.97 2.93 3.92
C LEU A 99 42.45 3.25 3.75
N THR A 100 43.25 3.06 4.79
CA THR A 100 44.71 3.15 4.64
C THR A 100 45.23 2.02 3.74
N PRO A 101 46.40 2.18 3.11
CA PRO A 101 47.00 1.12 2.28
C PRO A 101 47.13 -0.23 2.99
N GLU A 102 47.38 -0.23 4.29
CA GLU A 102 47.51 -1.42 5.13
C GLU A 102 46.16 -2.09 5.35
N GLN A 103 45.13 -1.32 5.68
CA GLN A 103 43.75 -1.81 5.85
C GLN A 103 43.17 -2.32 4.54
N TRP A 104 43.52 -1.69 3.42
CA TRP A 104 43.12 -2.15 2.10
C TRP A 104 43.74 -3.51 1.77
N LYS A 105 45.04 -3.67 2.03
CA LYS A 105 45.75 -4.95 1.83
C LYS A 105 45.15 -6.06 2.68
N GLU A 106 44.88 -5.81 3.96
CA GLU A 106 44.27 -6.80 4.85
C GLU A 106 42.87 -7.24 4.40
N ARG A 107 42.07 -6.29 3.91
CA ARG A 107 40.68 -6.55 3.53
C ARG A 107 40.52 -7.17 2.14
N TYR A 108 41.43 -6.88 1.20
CA TYR A 108 41.23 -7.20 -0.22
C TYR A 108 42.36 -8.00 -0.88
N VAL A 109 43.54 -8.12 -0.27
CA VAL A 109 44.60 -8.99 -0.80
C VAL A 109 44.45 -10.36 -0.17
N ARG A 110 44.18 -11.39 -1.00
CA ARG A 110 44.23 -12.77 -0.54
C ARG A 110 45.64 -13.06 -0.04
N LYS A 111 45.74 -13.54 1.20
CA LYS A 111 46.99 -14.14 1.68
C LYS A 111 47.16 -15.45 0.91
N ASP A 112 48.06 -15.45 -0.05
CA ASP A 112 48.51 -16.69 -0.67
C ASP A 112 49.08 -17.56 0.46
N ASN A 113 48.55 -18.77 0.57
CA ASN A 113 48.83 -19.72 1.64
C ASN A 113 50.14 -20.46 1.37
#